data_AF-U3A6W0-F1
#
_entry.id   AF-U3A6W0-F1
#
_cell.length_a   1.000
_cell.length_b   1.000
_cell.length_c   1.000
_cell.angle_alpha   90.00
_cell.angle_beta   90.00
_cell.angle_gamma   90.00
#
_symmetry.space_group_name_H-M   'P 1'
#
loop_
_entity.id
_entity.type
_entity.pdbx_description
1 polymer ?
#
loop_
_entity_poly.entity_id
_entity_poly.type
_entity_poly.pdbx_seq_one_letter_code
_entity_poly.pdbx_strand_id
1 'polypeptide(L)'
;MVSVTPFGAFHAYKVAMCLASAIGLAYLLIAELDHPDYRWPILVTTFGVFAFAIGEPVSEYLIGSPVAHALHAVILSIIVVGLAGFVDASRHSTDWAALVASDPVDVRRHEPWMTALDDRILSLFHSSELVLTPAIIALNLDYSRSEVNRRLSKLADAGYVERVDRGKYQLTGQGSAYLRESSETAGGGPENAV
;
A
#
# COMPACT_ATOMS: atom_id res chain seq x y z
N MET A 1 2.26 -33.71 50.73
CA MET A 1 3.15 -32.53 50.87
C MET A 1 3.74 -32.24 49.51
N VAL A 2 3.30 -31.18 48.84
CA VAL A 2 3.88 -30.74 47.56
C VAL A 2 5.13 -29.94 47.92
N SER A 3 6.32 -30.43 47.59
CA SER A 3 7.55 -29.68 47.79
C SER A 3 7.59 -28.54 46.77
N VAL A 4 7.42 -27.31 47.25
CA VAL A 4 7.68 -26.12 46.43
C VAL A 4 9.18 -26.10 46.15
N THR A 5 9.58 -26.38 44.91
CA THR A 5 10.98 -26.24 44.48
C THR A 5 11.40 -24.78 44.69
N PRO A 6 12.54 -24.51 45.35
CA PRO A 6 12.99 -23.14 45.59
C PRO A 6 13.20 -22.42 44.25
N PHE A 7 12.82 -21.14 44.19
CA PHE A 7 12.99 -20.28 43.01
C PHE A 7 14.50 -20.13 42.70
N GLY A 8 15.01 -21.03 41.86
CA GLY A 8 16.42 -21.09 41.50
C GLY A 8 16.78 -20.11 40.39
N ALA A 9 18.08 -19.87 40.21
CA ALA A 9 18.64 -18.97 39.19
C ALA A 9 18.11 -19.25 37.76
N PHE A 10 17.79 -20.51 37.44
CA PHE A 10 17.21 -20.90 36.16
C PHE A 10 15.79 -20.34 35.93
N HIS A 11 14.94 -20.31 36.97
CA HIS A 11 13.60 -19.73 36.89
C HIS A 11 13.66 -18.20 36.78
N ALA A 12 14.57 -17.57 37.53
CA ALA A 12 14.83 -16.14 37.42
C ALA A 12 15.26 -15.76 35.99
N TYR A 13 16.15 -16.55 35.39
CA TYR A 13 16.58 -16.39 34.00
C TYR A 13 15.43 -16.54 32.99
N LYS A 14 14.61 -17.60 33.11
CA LYS A 14 13.42 -17.80 32.25
C LYS A 14 12.48 -16.59 32.29
N VAL A 15 12.16 -16.11 33.48
CA VAL A 15 11.27 -14.93 33.67
C VAL A 15 11.89 -13.68 33.05
N ALA A 16 13.18 -13.43 33.27
CA ALA A 16 13.88 -12.28 32.70
C ALA A 16 13.87 -12.30 31.16
N MET A 17 14.09 -13.47 30.54
CA MET A 17 14.03 -13.62 29.08
C MET A 17 12.62 -13.44 28.52
N CYS A 18 11.59 -13.92 29.22
CA CYS A 18 10.20 -13.70 28.84
C CYS A 18 9.84 -12.21 28.87
N LEU A 19 10.25 -11.50 29.93
CA LEU A 19 10.02 -10.05 30.05
C LEU A 19 10.76 -9.25 28.96
N ALA A 20 12.02 -9.57 28.68
CA ALA A 20 12.78 -8.91 27.63
C ALA A 20 12.12 -9.11 26.25
N SER A 21 11.70 -10.33 25.94
CA SER A 21 11.02 -10.66 24.68
C SER A 21 9.65 -9.97 24.56
N ALA A 22 8.89 -9.94 25.66
CA ALA A 22 7.63 -9.22 25.77
C ALA A 22 7.81 -7.72 25.51
N ILE A 23 8.84 -7.09 26.08
CA ILE A 23 9.12 -5.66 25.84
C ILE A 23 9.47 -5.42 24.36
N GLY A 24 10.32 -6.27 23.77
CA GLY A 24 10.69 -6.18 22.35
C GLY A 24 9.47 -6.32 21.42
N LEU A 25 8.59 -7.27 21.71
CA LEU A 25 7.35 -7.46 20.94
C LEU A 25 6.36 -6.31 21.13
N ALA A 26 6.25 -5.74 22.33
CA ALA A 26 5.42 -4.55 22.57
C ALA A 26 5.94 -3.35 21.78
N TYR A 27 7.26 -3.17 21.71
CA TYR A 27 7.87 -2.13 20.91
C TYR A 27 7.56 -2.30 19.42
N LEU A 28 7.74 -3.51 18.87
CA LEU A 28 7.40 -3.82 17.48
C LEU A 28 5.91 -3.62 17.18
N LEU A 29 5.04 -4.01 18.11
CA LEU A 29 3.61 -3.77 17.97
C LEU A 29 3.31 -2.28 17.87
N ILE A 30 3.86 -1.46 18.78
CA ILE A 30 3.65 -0.01 18.78
C ILE A 30 4.15 0.62 17.47
N ALA A 31 5.30 0.18 16.97
CA ALA A 31 5.89 0.70 15.74
C ALA A 31 5.03 0.41 14.49
N GLU A 32 4.25 -0.68 14.50
CA GLU A 32 3.53 -1.16 13.32
C GLU A 32 2.00 -0.91 13.38
N LEU A 33 1.49 -0.33 14.48
CA LEU A 33 0.05 -0.09 14.67
C LEU A 33 -0.55 0.95 13.71
N ASP A 34 0.29 1.76 13.06
CA ASP A 34 -0.15 2.82 12.14
C ASP A 34 -0.58 2.31 10.76
N HIS A 35 -0.31 1.04 10.44
CA HIS A 35 -0.67 0.46 9.13
C HIS A 35 -2.04 -0.26 9.16
N PRO A 36 -3.15 0.39 8.72
CA PRO A 36 -4.51 -0.08 8.92
C PRO A 36 -4.79 -1.50 8.42
N ASP A 37 -4.16 -1.87 7.30
CA ASP A 37 -4.35 -3.16 6.63
C ASP A 37 -3.70 -4.33 7.41
N TYR A 38 -2.68 -4.03 8.22
CA TYR A 38 -1.92 -5.02 9.00
C TYR A 38 -2.26 -4.99 10.49
N ARG A 39 -3.17 -4.11 10.95
CA ARG A 39 -3.49 -3.97 12.38
C ARG A 39 -4.01 -5.25 13.00
N TRP A 40 -5.02 -5.88 12.41
CA TRP A 40 -5.64 -7.06 13.02
C TRP A 40 -4.72 -8.28 13.01
N PRO A 41 -3.99 -8.63 11.93
CA PRO A 41 -3.10 -9.79 11.94
C PRO A 41 -1.95 -9.63 12.92
N ILE A 42 -1.39 -8.42 13.02
CA ILE A 42 -0.30 -8.10 13.94
C ILE A 42 -0.80 -8.19 15.37
N LEU A 43 -1.97 -7.63 15.69
CA LEU A 43 -2.55 -7.71 17.02
C LEU A 43 -2.80 -9.16 17.45
N VAL A 44 -3.39 -9.98 16.56
CA VAL A 44 -3.69 -11.39 16.85
C VAL A 44 -2.41 -12.21 17.02
N THR A 45 -1.43 -12.05 16.14
CA THR A 45 -0.14 -12.75 16.21
C THR A 45 0.61 -12.36 17.47
N THR A 46 0.70 -11.06 17.74
CA THR A 46 1.39 -10.52 18.91
C THR A 46 0.73 -11.02 20.19
N PHE A 47 -0.59 -10.90 20.30
CA PHE A 47 -1.34 -11.43 21.44
C PHE A 47 -1.07 -12.93 21.66
N GLY A 48 -1.07 -13.74 20.60
CA GLY A 48 -0.75 -15.16 20.68
C GLY A 48 0.67 -15.43 21.20
N VAL A 49 1.67 -14.67 20.73
CA VAL A 49 3.06 -14.81 21.20
C VAL A 49 3.21 -14.38 22.66
N PHE A 50 2.56 -13.29 23.09
CA PHE A 50 2.55 -12.89 24.50
C PHE A 50 1.86 -13.94 25.39
N ALA A 51 0.72 -14.48 24.94
CA ALA A 51 0.01 -15.53 25.65
C ALA A 51 0.87 -16.80 25.78
N PHE A 52 1.67 -17.13 24.77
CA PHE A 52 2.62 -18.24 24.82
C PHE A 52 3.77 -17.97 25.80
N ALA A 53 4.42 -16.81 25.66
CA ALA A 53 5.58 -16.42 26.47
C ALA A 53 5.26 -16.28 27.97
N ILE A 54 4.05 -15.83 28.31
CA ILE A 54 3.59 -15.70 29.70
C ILE A 54 2.93 -16.99 30.18
N GLY A 55 2.25 -17.71 29.29
CA GLY A 55 1.51 -18.93 29.59
C GLY A 55 2.40 -20.11 29.98
N GLU A 56 3.59 -20.26 29.36
CA GLU A 56 4.50 -21.38 29.66
C GLU A 56 4.94 -21.38 31.13
N PRO A 57 5.49 -20.28 31.69
CA PRO A 57 5.89 -20.24 33.10
C PRO A 57 4.72 -20.47 34.07
N VAL A 58 3.52 -19.99 33.72
CA VAL A 58 2.33 -20.12 34.58
C VAL A 58 1.79 -21.55 34.55
N SER A 59 1.79 -22.18 33.38
CA SER A 59 1.29 -23.55 33.20
C SER A 59 2.13 -24.59 33.93
N GLU A 60 3.45 -24.38 34.02
CA GLU A 60 4.40 -25.27 34.69
C GLU A 60 4.10 -25.42 36.21
N TYR A 61 3.51 -24.39 36.84
CA TYR A 61 3.23 -24.37 38.27
C TYR A 61 1.77 -24.60 38.67
N LEU A 62 0.81 -24.26 37.80
CA LEU A 62 -0.60 -24.17 38.18
C LEU A 62 -1.49 -25.22 37.51
N ILE A 63 -1.06 -25.86 36.42
CA ILE A 63 -1.95 -26.60 35.53
C ILE A 63 -1.36 -27.98 35.22
N GLY A 64 -2.16 -29.05 35.34
CA GLY A 64 -1.74 -30.41 34.99
C GLY A 64 -1.36 -30.57 33.52
N SER A 65 -0.43 -31.49 33.23
CA SER A 65 0.17 -31.69 31.89
C SER A 65 -0.82 -31.77 30.71
N PRO A 66 -1.96 -32.50 30.77
CA PRO A 66 -2.88 -32.58 29.63
C PRO A 66 -3.53 -31.23 29.28
N VAL A 67 -3.86 -30.43 30.29
CA VAL A 67 -4.51 -29.13 30.13
C VAL A 67 -3.50 -28.10 29.61
N ALA A 68 -2.24 -28.17 30.05
CA ALA A 68 -1.17 -27.34 29.51
C ALA A 68 -0.95 -27.57 28.00
N HIS A 69 -0.96 -28.81 27.53
CA HIS A 69 -0.84 -29.12 26.10
C HIS A 69 -2.02 -28.60 25.28
N ALA A 70 -3.25 -28.75 25.78
CA ALA A 70 -4.44 -28.20 25.12
C ALA A 70 -4.37 -26.66 25.02
N LEU A 71 -3.93 -25.99 26.08
CA LEU A 71 -3.73 -24.54 26.09
C LEU A 71 -2.70 -24.10 25.05
N HIS A 72 -1.55 -24.80 24.96
CA HIS A 72 -0.55 -24.53 23.93
C HIS A 72 -1.11 -24.68 22.51
N ALA A 73 -1.92 -25.72 22.26
CA ALA A 73 -2.54 -25.93 20.95
C ALA A 73 -3.49 -24.79 20.56
N VAL A 74 -4.26 -24.27 21.53
CA VAL A 74 -5.14 -23.11 21.31
C VAL A 74 -4.32 -21.86 20.99
N ILE A 75 -3.27 -21.58 21.76
CA ILE A 75 -2.41 -20.42 21.55
C ILE A 75 -1.71 -20.49 20.18
N LEU A 76 -1.19 -21.66 19.80
CA LEU A 76 -0.60 -21.88 18.46
C LEU A 76 -1.62 -21.65 17.36
N SER A 77 -2.88 -22.07 17.56
CA SER A 77 -3.95 -21.81 16.58
C SER A 77 -4.21 -20.31 16.38
N ILE A 78 -4.18 -19.53 17.47
CA ILE A 78 -4.31 -18.05 17.41
C ILE A 78 -3.15 -17.43 16.63
N ILE A 79 -1.91 -17.87 16.89
CA ILE A 79 -0.73 -17.39 16.16
C ILE A 79 -0.86 -17.72 14.67
N VAL A 80 -1.27 -18.94 14.33
CA VAL A 80 -1.48 -19.36 12.93
C VAL A 80 -2.55 -18.52 12.24
N VAL A 81 -3.65 -18.18 12.92
CA VAL A 81 -4.69 -17.29 12.38
C VAL A 81 -4.15 -15.88 12.13
N GLY A 82 -3.39 -15.34 13.08
CA GLY A 82 -2.73 -14.04 12.89
C GLY A 82 -1.75 -14.05 11.71
N LEU A 83 -0.92 -15.08 11.58
CA LEU A 83 0.00 -15.24 10.46
C LEU A 83 -0.73 -15.42 9.12
N ALA A 84 -1.82 -16.18 9.09
CA ALA A 84 -2.64 -16.34 7.88
C ALA A 84 -3.25 -15.00 7.44
N GLY A 85 -3.73 -14.20 8.40
CA GLY A 85 -4.18 -12.83 8.15
C GLY A 85 -3.10 -11.93 7.57
N PHE A 86 -1.87 -12.05 8.08
CA PHE A 86 -0.74 -11.25 7.61
C PHE A 86 -0.39 -11.59 6.16
N VAL A 87 -0.38 -12.88 5.83
CA VAL A 87 -0.19 -13.36 4.46
C VAL A 87 -1.30 -12.85 3.54
N ASP A 88 -2.56 -12.89 3.98
CA ASP A 88 -3.68 -12.40 3.18
C ASP A 88 -3.64 -10.86 2.95
N ALA A 89 -3.33 -10.10 4.00
CA ALA A 89 -3.12 -8.65 3.91
C ALA A 89 -1.98 -8.31 2.94
N SER A 90 -0.87 -9.06 2.98
CA SER A 90 0.25 -8.85 2.06
C SER A 90 -0.11 -9.13 0.60
N ARG A 91 -1.07 -10.02 0.32
CA ARG A 91 -1.53 -10.31 -1.06
C ARG A 91 -2.33 -9.15 -1.66
N HIS A 92 -3.06 -8.39 -0.86
CA HIS A 92 -3.79 -7.20 -1.35
C HIS A 92 -2.84 -6.09 -1.81
N SER A 93 -1.59 -6.07 -1.33
CA SER A 93 -0.57 -5.14 -1.85
C SER A 93 -0.12 -5.44 -3.28
N THR A 94 -0.47 -6.60 -3.86
CA THR A 94 -0.09 -6.92 -5.25
C THR A 94 -0.82 -6.08 -6.30
N ASP A 95 -1.74 -5.20 -5.91
CA ASP A 95 -2.24 -4.11 -6.77
C ASP A 95 -1.12 -3.21 -7.29
N TRP A 96 0.05 -3.13 -6.62
CA TRP A 96 1.24 -2.47 -7.18
C TRP A 96 1.70 -3.10 -8.50
N ALA A 97 1.56 -4.42 -8.68
CA ALA A 97 1.90 -5.07 -9.95
C ALA A 97 0.92 -4.67 -11.06
N ALA A 98 -0.36 -4.47 -10.72
CA ALA A 98 -1.34 -3.92 -11.64
C ALA A 98 -1.05 -2.44 -11.96
N LEU A 99 -0.65 -1.64 -10.97
CA LEU A 99 -0.25 -0.25 -11.13
C LEU A 99 1.03 -0.06 -11.96
N VAL A 100 2.01 -0.95 -11.78
CA VAL A 100 3.27 -0.98 -12.58
C VAL A 100 3.01 -1.49 -14.00
N ALA A 101 2.02 -2.38 -14.18
CA ALA A 101 1.60 -2.86 -15.49
C ALA A 101 0.68 -1.88 -16.23
N SER A 102 -0.01 -1.00 -15.52
CA SER A 102 -0.79 0.10 -16.12
C SER A 102 0.14 1.21 -16.62
N ASP A 103 -0.22 1.78 -17.76
CA ASP A 103 0.44 2.99 -18.28
C ASP A 103 0.31 4.09 -17.20
N PRO A 104 1.38 4.85 -16.85
CA PRO A 104 1.32 5.94 -15.88
C PRO A 104 0.17 6.93 -16.14
N VAL A 105 -0.32 6.99 -17.38
CA VAL A 105 -1.53 7.70 -17.77
C VAL A 105 -2.77 7.26 -17.00
N ASP A 106 -2.95 5.97 -16.74
CA ASP A 106 -4.15 5.39 -16.13
C ASP A 106 -4.20 5.59 -14.61
N VAL A 107 -3.08 5.96 -13.98
CA VAL A 107 -2.97 6.19 -12.52
C VAL A 107 -3.26 7.66 -12.16
N ARG A 108 -3.36 8.56 -13.13
CA ARG A 108 -3.57 9.99 -12.88
C ARG A 108 -4.99 10.31 -12.45
N ARG A 109 -5.13 11.20 -11.46
CA ARG A 109 -6.44 11.79 -11.12
C ARG A 109 -6.86 12.76 -12.21
N HIS A 110 -7.60 12.24 -13.16
CA HIS A 110 -8.28 13.01 -14.19
C HIS A 110 -9.61 13.59 -13.68
N GLU A 111 -10.02 14.72 -14.24
CA GLU A 111 -11.36 15.28 -14.04
C GLU A 111 -12.44 14.25 -14.47
N PRO A 112 -13.65 14.22 -13.86
CA PRO A 112 -14.65 13.18 -14.15
C PRO A 112 -15.09 13.04 -15.62
N TRP A 113 -14.83 14.06 -16.46
CA TRP A 113 -15.15 14.07 -17.89
C TRP A 113 -13.99 13.64 -18.80
N MET A 114 -12.77 13.60 -18.25
CA MET A 114 -11.56 13.20 -18.96
C MET A 114 -11.50 11.68 -19.10
N THR A 115 -10.74 11.25 -20.09
CA THR A 115 -10.53 9.86 -20.47
C THR A 115 -9.02 9.63 -20.65
N ALA A 116 -8.57 8.38 -20.62
CA ALA A 116 -7.17 8.04 -20.86
C ALA A 116 -6.61 8.64 -22.18
N LEU A 117 -7.46 8.83 -23.20
CA LEU A 117 -7.06 9.48 -24.44
C LEU A 117 -6.72 10.96 -24.27
N ASP A 118 -7.44 11.72 -23.44
CA ASP A 118 -7.11 13.15 -23.23
C ASP A 118 -5.73 13.32 -22.66
N ASP A 119 -5.40 12.47 -21.71
CA ASP A 119 -4.12 12.41 -21.06
C ASP A 119 -2.99 12.06 -22.02
N ARG A 120 -3.22 11.10 -22.92
CA ARG A 120 -2.28 10.77 -24.00
C ARG A 120 -2.09 11.95 -24.96
N ILE A 121 -3.17 12.68 -25.28
CA ILE A 121 -3.11 13.88 -26.12
C ILE A 121 -2.26 14.97 -25.44
N LEU A 122 -2.53 15.29 -24.17
CA LEU A 122 -1.78 16.29 -23.41
C LEU A 122 -0.32 15.89 -23.25
N SER A 123 -0.06 14.62 -22.94
CA SER A 123 1.30 14.06 -22.80
C SER A 123 2.08 14.14 -24.12
N LEU A 124 1.42 13.90 -25.27
CA LEU A 124 2.03 14.05 -26.59
C LEU A 124 2.41 15.51 -26.88
N PHE A 125 1.54 16.47 -26.56
CA PHE A 125 1.88 17.89 -26.71
C PHE A 125 3.04 18.29 -25.81
N HIS A 126 3.04 17.84 -24.56
CA HIS A 126 4.08 18.19 -23.59
C HIS A 126 5.44 17.62 -23.96
N SER A 127 5.50 16.34 -24.38
CA SER A 127 6.75 15.69 -24.76
C SER A 127 7.32 16.19 -26.08
N SER A 128 6.47 16.59 -27.03
CA SER A 128 6.92 17.09 -28.33
C SER A 128 7.20 18.59 -28.34
N GLU A 129 6.55 19.36 -27.46
CA GLU A 129 6.53 20.85 -27.48
C GLU A 129 6.11 21.44 -28.85
N LEU A 130 5.36 20.66 -29.64
CA LEU A 130 4.95 21.03 -30.99
C LEU A 130 3.51 21.57 -31.05
N VAL A 131 3.26 22.36 -32.09
CA VAL A 131 1.91 22.64 -32.57
C VAL A 131 1.45 21.48 -33.46
N LEU A 132 0.36 20.81 -33.07
CA LEU A 132 -0.11 19.58 -33.74
C LEU A 132 -1.51 19.74 -34.33
N THR A 133 -1.78 18.94 -35.36
CA THR A 133 -3.13 18.79 -35.93
C THR A 133 -3.77 17.49 -35.44
N PRO A 134 -5.12 17.38 -35.46
CA PRO A 134 -5.80 16.14 -35.09
C PRO A 134 -5.34 14.91 -35.88
N ALA A 135 -4.88 15.09 -37.13
CA ALA A 135 -4.40 13.99 -37.96
C ALA A 135 -3.05 13.45 -37.47
N ILE A 136 -2.11 14.33 -37.10
CA ILE A 136 -0.81 13.93 -36.57
C ILE A 136 -0.97 13.28 -35.19
N ILE A 137 -1.85 13.81 -34.34
CA ILE A 137 -2.13 13.23 -33.02
C ILE A 137 -2.75 11.84 -33.17
N ALA A 138 -3.76 11.70 -34.03
CA ALA A 138 -4.40 10.41 -34.32
C ALA A 138 -3.41 9.36 -34.81
N LEU A 139 -2.49 9.77 -35.71
CA LEU A 139 -1.45 8.90 -36.24
C LEU A 139 -0.47 8.42 -35.16
N ASN A 140 -0.08 9.29 -34.21
CA ASN A 140 0.92 8.95 -33.19
C ASN A 140 0.33 8.21 -31.98
N LEU A 141 -0.99 8.30 -31.76
CA LEU A 141 -1.66 7.65 -30.63
C LEU A 141 -2.46 6.41 -31.02
N ASP A 142 -2.49 6.04 -32.31
CA ASP A 142 -3.30 4.94 -32.87
C ASP A 142 -4.82 5.08 -32.61
N TYR A 143 -5.33 6.32 -32.69
CA TYR A 143 -6.77 6.61 -32.58
C TYR A 143 -7.35 7.16 -33.89
N SER A 144 -8.68 7.12 -34.00
CA SER A 144 -9.35 7.78 -35.13
C SER A 144 -9.23 9.32 -35.03
N ARG A 145 -9.05 9.98 -36.17
CA ARG A 145 -9.04 11.46 -36.26
C ARG A 145 -10.32 12.09 -35.72
N SER A 146 -11.48 11.46 -35.93
CA SER A 146 -12.75 11.94 -35.40
C SER A 146 -12.79 11.93 -33.88
N GLU A 147 -12.26 10.88 -33.26
CA GLU A 147 -12.20 10.77 -31.80
C GLU A 147 -11.26 11.83 -31.21
N VAL A 148 -10.06 11.95 -31.77
CA VAL A 148 -9.09 12.98 -31.37
C VAL A 148 -9.68 14.39 -31.52
N ASN A 149 -10.39 14.67 -32.62
CA ASN A 149 -11.01 15.97 -32.83
C ASN A 149 -12.11 16.27 -31.79
N ARG A 150 -12.89 15.26 -31.40
CA ARG A 150 -13.89 15.39 -30.33
C ARG A 150 -13.23 15.69 -28.98
N ARG A 151 -12.15 14.99 -28.64
CA ARG A 151 -11.40 15.21 -27.40
C ARG A 151 -10.71 16.57 -27.37
N LEU A 152 -10.05 16.98 -28.46
CA LEU A 152 -9.39 18.29 -28.58
C LEU A 152 -10.35 19.46 -28.39
N SER A 153 -11.60 19.34 -28.86
CA SER A 153 -12.60 20.38 -28.59
C SER A 153 -12.90 20.48 -27.09
N LYS A 154 -13.11 19.36 -26.40
CA LYS A 154 -13.34 19.36 -24.94
C LYS A 154 -12.15 19.89 -24.15
N LEU A 155 -10.94 19.46 -24.51
CA LEU A 155 -9.70 19.93 -23.88
C LEU A 155 -9.50 21.44 -24.10
N ALA A 156 -9.91 21.97 -25.26
CA ALA A 156 -9.85 23.40 -25.55
C ALA A 156 -10.90 24.18 -24.75
N ASP A 157 -12.13 23.67 -24.67
CA ASP A 157 -13.22 24.27 -23.89
C ASP A 157 -12.85 24.34 -22.39
N ALA A 158 -12.11 23.35 -21.90
CA ALA A 158 -11.62 23.29 -20.52
C ALA A 158 -10.27 24.01 -20.29
N GLY A 159 -9.66 24.60 -21.33
CA GLY A 159 -8.46 25.43 -21.21
C GLY A 159 -7.11 24.69 -21.16
N TYR A 160 -7.08 23.37 -21.37
CA TYR A 160 -5.84 22.57 -21.35
C TYR A 160 -5.02 22.68 -22.64
N VAL A 161 -5.70 22.93 -23.77
CA VAL A 161 -5.08 23.22 -25.07
C VAL A 161 -5.73 24.46 -25.68
N GLU A 162 -5.05 25.13 -26.60
CA GLU A 162 -5.59 26.26 -27.34
C GLU A 162 -5.45 26.08 -28.84
N ARG A 163 -6.33 26.73 -29.61
CA ARG A 163 -6.26 26.75 -31.08
C ARG A 163 -5.44 27.95 -31.54
N VAL A 164 -4.25 27.70 -32.06
CA VAL A 164 -3.35 28.75 -32.58
C VAL A 164 -3.61 29.10 -34.04
N ASP A 165 -4.24 28.18 -34.80
CA ASP A 165 -4.64 28.36 -36.20
C ASP A 165 -5.72 27.33 -36.56
N ARG A 166 -6.27 27.39 -37.77
CA ARG A 166 -7.30 26.48 -38.28
C ARG A 166 -6.84 25.01 -38.20
N GLY A 167 -7.36 24.31 -37.18
CA GLY A 167 -7.08 22.89 -36.96
C GLY A 167 -5.70 22.60 -36.38
N LYS A 168 -5.01 23.62 -35.84
CA LYS A 168 -3.72 23.51 -35.15
C LYS A 168 -3.90 23.86 -33.68
N TYR A 169 -3.33 23.03 -32.82
CA TYR A 169 -3.48 23.13 -31.38
C TYR A 169 -2.12 23.16 -30.69
N GLN A 170 -2.07 23.78 -29.52
CA GLN A 170 -0.89 23.82 -28.66
C GLN A 170 -1.31 23.63 -27.19
N LEU A 171 -0.39 23.13 -26.36
CA LEU A 171 -0.58 23.01 -24.92
C LEU A 171 -0.60 24.39 -24.26
N THR A 172 -1.50 24.60 -23.31
CA THR A 172 -1.53 25.82 -22.49
C THR A 172 -0.65 25.67 -21.24
N GLY A 173 -0.48 26.78 -20.50
CA GLY A 173 0.13 26.74 -19.16
C GLY A 173 -0.66 25.86 -18.18
N GLN A 174 -2.00 25.86 -18.26
CA GLN A 174 -2.87 24.99 -17.46
C GLN A 174 -2.69 23.51 -17.83
N GLY A 175 -2.62 23.20 -19.13
CA GLY A 175 -2.27 21.87 -19.63
C GLY A 175 -0.95 21.36 -19.08
N SER A 176 0.05 22.23 -19.06
CA SER A 176 1.37 21.91 -18.53
C SER A 176 1.38 21.73 -17.00
N ALA A 177 0.61 22.54 -16.28
CA ALA A 177 0.50 22.43 -14.81
C ALA A 177 -0.17 21.12 -14.40
N TYR A 178 -1.25 20.74 -15.09
CA TYR A 178 -1.94 19.47 -14.89
C TYR A 178 -0.99 18.26 -14.98
N LEU A 179 -0.12 18.25 -16.00
CA LEU A 179 0.85 17.16 -16.17
C LEU A 179 1.94 17.17 -15.08
N ARG A 180 2.39 18.35 -14.62
CA ARG A 180 3.41 18.43 -13.55
C ARG A 180 2.90 17.94 -12.20
N GLU A 181 1.72 18.40 -11.77
CA GLU A 181 1.08 17.95 -10.52
C GLU A 181 0.95 16.43 -10.49
N SER A 182 0.61 15.84 -11.65
CA SER A 182 0.51 14.39 -11.77
C SER A 182 1.85 13.65 -11.68
N SER A 183 2.94 14.22 -12.21
CA SER A 183 4.28 13.63 -12.11
C SER A 183 4.87 13.72 -10.69
N GLU A 184 4.59 14.79 -9.96
CA GLU A 184 5.00 14.93 -8.55
C GLU A 184 4.23 13.96 -7.65
N THR A 185 2.94 13.75 -7.93
CA THR A 185 2.11 12.78 -7.20
C THR A 185 2.54 11.33 -7.49
N ALA A 186 3.00 11.02 -8.70
CA ALA A 186 3.49 9.69 -9.06
C ALA A 186 4.95 9.41 -8.64
N GLY A 187 5.79 10.46 -8.53
CA GLY A 187 7.17 10.37 -8.05
C GLY A 187 7.30 10.42 -6.52
N GLY A 188 6.25 10.81 -5.80
CA GLY A 188 6.13 10.74 -4.35
C GLY A 188 5.82 9.34 -3.85
N GLY A 189 6.66 8.35 -4.18
CA GLY A 189 6.74 7.14 -3.37
C GLY A 189 7.12 7.51 -1.93
N PRO A 190 6.88 6.63 -0.93
CA PRO A 190 6.99 6.94 0.50
C PRO A 190 8.39 7.35 1.01
N GLU A 191 9.36 7.59 0.12
CA GLU A 191 10.74 7.98 0.43
C GLU A 191 10.88 9.45 0.88
N ASN A 192 9.89 10.32 0.64
CA ASN A 192 9.98 11.76 0.94
C ASN A 192 9.22 12.21 2.21
N ALA A 193 8.79 11.28 3.06
CA ALA A 193 8.31 11.62 4.40
C ALA A 193 9.45 11.44 5.41
N VAL A 194 10.31 12.45 5.53
CA VAL A 194 11.29 12.61 6.61
C VAL A 194 10.90 13.80 7.48
#